data_AF-A0A151P0A8-F1
#
_entry.id   AF-A0A151P0A8-F1
#
_cell.length_a   1.000
_cell.length_b   1.000
_cell.length_c   1.000
_cell.angle_alpha   90.00
_cell.angle_beta   90.00
_cell.angle_gamma   90.00
#
_symmetry.space_group_name_H-M   'P 1'
#
loop_
_entity.id
_entity.type
_entity.pdbx_description
1 polymer ?
#
loop_
_entity_poly.entity_id
_entity_poly.type
_entity_poly.pdbx_seq_one_letter_code
_entity_poly.pdbx_strand_id
1 'polypeptide(L)'
;MHIVINGEDMGASARGLPAARPLYAVVDVFASTKSVRVIQVDYGFPSLQTLCRQVIQKHVIHRLAIDGLDLPLVLKNFCKYE
;
A
#
# COMPACT_ATOMS: atom_id res chain seq x y z
N MET A 1 -0.21 -4.38 6.43
CA MET A 1 0.90 -5.10 5.76
C MET A 1 0.31 -6.19 4.90
N HIS A 2 0.69 -6.21 3.63
CA HIS A 2 0.28 -7.23 2.66
C HIS A 2 1.52 -8.03 2.27
N ILE A 3 1.31 -9.30 1.91
CA ILE A 3 2.39 -10.17 1.43
C ILE A 3 2.09 -10.50 -0.02
N VAL A 4 3.07 -10.32 -0.88
CA VAL A 4 2.98 -10.66 -2.30
C VAL A 4 3.84 -11.90 -2.55
N ILE A 5 3.25 -12.94 -3.12
CA ILE A 5 3.95 -14.18 -3.47
C ILE A 5 3.78 -14.41 -4.96
N ASN A 6 4.89 -14.59 -5.69
CA ASN A 6 4.89 -14.80 -7.14
C ASN A 6 4.12 -13.74 -7.94
N GLY A 7 4.07 -12.50 -7.43
CA GLY A 7 3.38 -11.38 -8.09
C GLY A 7 1.91 -11.20 -7.70
N GLU A 8 1.35 -12.06 -6.83
CA GLU A 8 -0.04 -12.00 -6.40
C GLU A 8 -0.17 -11.47 -4.97
N ASP A 9 -1.07 -10.50 -4.74
CA ASP A 9 -1.36 -9.95 -3.41
C ASP A 9 -2.24 -10.93 -2.63
N MET A 10 -1.71 -11.46 -1.52
CA MET A 10 -2.40 -12.41 -0.63
C MET A 10 -3.32 -11.71 0.38
N GLY A 11 -3.49 -10.38 0.25
CA GLY A 11 -4.31 -9.56 1.11
C GLY A 11 -3.63 -9.16 2.42
N ALA A 12 -4.45 -8.64 3.35
CA ALA A 12 -3.96 -8.07 4.59
C ALA A 12 -3.47 -9.16 5.58
N SER A 13 -2.16 -9.37 5.63
CA SER A 13 -1.50 -10.26 6.60
C SER A 13 -1.44 -9.67 8.02
N ALA A 14 -1.32 -8.35 8.16
CA ALA A 14 -1.39 -7.66 9.45
C ALA A 14 -2.04 -6.28 9.36
N ARG A 15 -2.77 -5.89 10.41
CA ARG A 15 -3.51 -4.63 10.54
C ARG A 15 -3.13 -3.91 11.83
N GLY A 16 -3.38 -2.60 11.90
CA GLY A 16 -3.12 -1.81 13.12
C GLY A 16 -1.64 -1.69 13.49
N LEU A 17 -0.74 -1.76 12.51
CA LEU A 17 0.69 -1.59 12.76
C LEU A 17 0.96 -0.16 13.26
N PRO A 18 1.86 0.00 14.25
CA PRO A 18 2.11 1.30 14.86
C PRO A 18 2.83 2.22 13.88
N ALA A 19 2.11 3.18 13.30
CA ALA A 19 2.65 4.14 12.33
C ALA A 19 3.42 5.31 12.97
N ALA A 20 3.30 5.50 14.29
CA ALA A 20 3.97 6.58 15.03
C ALA A 20 5.45 6.29 15.34
N ARG A 21 5.95 5.11 14.98
CA ARG A 21 7.34 4.68 15.19
C ARG A 21 7.87 3.95 13.97
N PRO A 22 9.20 3.93 13.75
CA PRO A 22 9.79 3.16 12.68
C PRO A 22 9.42 1.67 12.78
N LEU A 23 9.20 1.05 11.61
CA LEU A 23 9.03 -0.38 11.47
C LEU A 23 10.33 -0.98 10.93
N TYR A 24 10.70 -2.15 11.43
CA TYR A 24 11.90 -2.87 11.00
C TYR A 24 11.48 -4.18 10.32
N ALA A 25 12.00 -4.41 9.12
CA ALA A 25 11.85 -5.69 8.44
C ALA A 25 12.81 -6.69 9.07
N VAL A 26 12.29 -7.83 9.53
CA VAL A 26 13.08 -8.94 10.08
C VAL A 26 12.81 -10.17 9.22
N VAL A 27 13.87 -10.83 8.79
CA VAL A 27 13.80 -12.09 8.04
C VAL A 27 14.47 -13.16 8.87
N ASP A 28 13.69 -14.16 9.29
CA ASP A 28 14.21 -15.37 9.89
C ASP A 28 14.44 -16.42 8.79
N VAL A 29 15.66 -16.97 8.74
CA VAL A 29 16.07 -17.93 7.71
C VAL A 29 16.16 -19.30 8.35
N PHE A 30 15.22 -20.17 8.00
CA PHE A 30 15.11 -21.51 8.58
C PHE A 30 15.18 -22.64 7.55
N ALA A 31 15.60 -23.82 8.02
CA ALA A 31 15.67 -25.09 7.30
C ALA A 31 16.46 -25.03 5.98
N SER A 32 15.79 -25.28 4.85
CA SER A 32 16.40 -25.47 3.54
C SER A 32 16.62 -24.17 2.75
N THR A 33 16.32 -23.02 3.35
CA THR A 33 16.53 -21.71 2.73
C THR A 33 18.03 -21.43 2.55
N LYS A 34 18.52 -21.45 1.31
CA LYS A 34 19.95 -21.27 1.01
C LYS A 34 20.40 -19.82 1.12
N SER A 35 19.60 -18.88 0.64
CA SER A 35 19.92 -17.45 0.68
C SER A 35 18.66 -16.61 0.47
N VAL A 36 18.67 -15.39 1.03
CA VAL A 36 17.65 -14.37 0.83
C VAL A 36 18.35 -13.09 0.37
N ARG A 37 17.75 -12.39 -0.59
CA ARG A 37 18.20 -11.07 -1.05
C ARG A 37 17.10 -10.05 -0.82
N VAL A 38 17.41 -9.00 -0.08
CA VAL A 38 16.54 -7.83 0.04
C VAL A 38 16.85 -6.91 -1.12
N ILE A 39 15.84 -6.62 -1.94
CA ILE A 39 15.94 -5.71 -3.08
C ILE A 39 14.89 -4.62 -2.92
N GLN A 40 15.18 -3.44 -3.45
CA GLN A 40 14.16 -2.44 -3.69
C GLN A 40 13.39 -2.85 -4.94
N VAL A 41 12.07 -2.91 -4.84
CA VAL A 41 11.21 -3.21 -6.00
C VAL A 41 10.81 -1.88 -6.61
N ASP A 42 11.59 -1.42 -7.59
CA ASP A 42 11.38 -0.12 -8.24
C ASP A 42 10.30 -0.16 -9.34
N TYR A 43 9.97 -1.34 -9.86
CA TYR A 43 9.03 -1.53 -10.96
C TYR A 43 8.12 -2.74 -10.71
N GLY A 44 6.81 -2.58 -10.95
CA GLY A 44 5.87 -3.70 -11.03
C GLY A 44 4.69 -3.65 -10.06
N PHE A 45 4.74 -2.82 -9.01
CA PHE A 45 3.60 -2.64 -8.10
C PHE A 45 3.27 -1.16 -7.90
N PRO A 46 2.01 -0.74 -8.13
CA PRO A 46 1.57 0.59 -7.70
C PRO A 46 1.70 0.69 -6.18
N SER A 47 2.07 1.89 -5.71
CA SER A 47 2.11 2.14 -4.27
C SER A 47 0.73 1.92 -3.66
N LEU A 48 0.67 1.61 -2.36
CA LEU A 48 -0.61 1.53 -1.64
C LEU A 48 -1.41 2.82 -1.79
N GLN A 49 -0.73 3.98 -1.81
CA GLN A 49 -1.35 5.28 -2.03
C GLN A 49 -2.07 5.34 -3.39
N THR A 50 -1.40 4.89 -4.46
CA THR A 50 -1.98 4.81 -5.81
C THR A 50 -3.15 3.84 -5.87
N LEU A 51 -3.05 2.67 -5.24
CA LEU A 51 -4.15 1.69 -5.19
C LEU A 51 -5.36 2.23 -4.43
N CYS A 52 -5.15 2.84 -3.26
CA CYS A 52 -6.23 3.47 -2.49
C CYS A 52 -6.90 4.58 -3.30
N ARG A 53 -6.14 5.40 -4.03
CA ARG A 53 -6.69 6.42 -4.94
C ARG A 53 -7.58 5.79 -6.01
N GLN A 54 -7.12 4.75 -6.69
CA GLN A 54 -7.91 4.06 -7.73
C GLN A 54 -9.22 3.50 -7.15
N VAL A 55 -9.18 2.93 -5.95
CA VAL A 55 -10.39 2.43 -5.28
C VAL A 55 -11.35 3.58 -4.95
N ILE A 56 -10.86 4.71 -4.43
CA ILE A 56 -11.69 5.89 -4.14
C ILE A 56 -12.31 6.41 -5.44
N GLN A 57 -11.52 6.62 -6.49
CA GLN A 57 -12.00 7.10 -7.79
C GLN A 57 -13.02 6.15 -8.43
N LYS A 58 -12.88 4.83 -8.22
CA LYS A 58 -13.85 3.84 -8.69
C LYS A 58 -15.21 3.94 -7.98
N HIS A 59 -15.24 4.30 -6.69
CA HIS A 59 -16.47 4.34 -5.90
C HIS A 59 -17.05 5.75 -5.74
N VAL A 60 -16.27 6.80 -6.01
CA VAL A 60 -16.65 8.20 -5.92
C VAL A 60 -16.69 8.79 -7.33
N ILE A 61 -17.83 8.61 -8.00
CA ILE A 61 -18.01 8.86 -9.44
C ILE A 61 -17.78 10.34 -9.81
N HIS A 62 -18.22 11.26 -8.95
CA HIS A 62 -18.05 12.70 -9.20
C HIS A 62 -16.85 13.26 -8.43
N ARG A 63 -15.96 13.95 -9.14
CA ARG A 63 -14.80 14.63 -8.56
C ARG A 63 -15.15 15.59 -7.41
N LEU A 64 -16.31 16.24 -7.49
CA LEU A 64 -16.82 17.13 -6.44
C LEU A 64 -17.20 16.36 -5.17
N ALA A 65 -17.61 15.10 -5.28
CA ALA A 65 -17.93 14.27 -4.12
C ALA A 65 -16.68 13.91 -3.28
N ILE A 66 -15.47 14.01 -3.87
CA ILE A 66 -14.21 13.85 -3.13
C ILE A 66 -14.04 14.97 -2.08
N ASP A 67 -14.59 16.17 -2.31
CA ASP A 67 -14.54 17.26 -1.34
C ASP A 67 -15.33 16.95 -0.05
N GLY A 68 -16.37 16.13 -0.17
CA GLY A 68 -17.19 15.69 0.96
C GLY A 68 -16.56 14.58 1.80
N LEU A 69 -15.45 13.97 1.36
CA LEU A 69 -14.76 12.95 2.14
C LEU A 69 -14.08 13.56 3.36
N ASP A 70 -14.06 12.83 4.48
CA ASP A 70 -13.29 13.21 5.67
C ASP A 70 -11.81 12.84 5.50
N LEU A 71 -11.15 13.54 4.57
CA LEU A 71 -9.76 13.35 4.23
C LEU A 71 -9.01 14.69 4.30
N PRO A 72 -7.72 14.68 4.70
CA PRO A 72 -6.84 15.84 4.59
C PRO A 72 -6.81 16.40 3.15
N LEU A 73 -6.66 17.73 3.02
CA LEU A 73 -6.66 18.43 1.73
C LEU A 73 -5.64 17.85 0.73
N VAL A 74 -4.46 17.48 1.21
CA VAL A 74 -3.41 16.86 0.39
C VAL A 74 -3.91 15.56 -0.25
N LEU A 75 -4.61 14.72 0.51
CA LEU A 75 -5.17 13.46 0.00
C LEU A 75 -6.36 13.70 -0.93
N LYS A 76 -7.20 14.71 -0.65
CA LYS A 76 -8.28 15.11 -1.57
C LYS A 76 -7.71 15.53 -2.93
N ASN A 77 -6.68 16.36 -2.93
CA ASN A 77 -6.02 16.81 -4.16
C ASN A 77 -5.36 15.64 -4.90
N PHE A 78 -4.63 14.79 -4.17
CA PHE A 78 -4.04 13.58 -4.73
C PHE A 78 -5.08 12.67 -5.41
N CYS A 79 -6.26 12.50 -4.80
CA CYS A 79 -7.34 11.70 -5.40
C CYS A 79 -8.02 12.38 -6.61
N LYS A 80 -7.90 13.69 -6.74
CA LYS A 80 -8.58 14.48 -7.78
C LYS A 80 -7.74 14.68 -9.03
N TYR A 81 -6.44 14.94 -8.90
CA TYR A 81 -5.62 15.54 -9.95
C TYR A 81 -4.50 14.63 -10.47
N GLU A 82 -4.19 13.53 -9.78
CA GLU A 82 -3.23 12.50 -10.22
C GLU A 82 -3.91 11.16 -10.55
#